data_AF-A0AA87ZM12-F1
#
_entry.id   AF-A0AA87ZM12-F1
#
_cell.length_a   1.000
_cell.length_b   1.000
_cell.length_c   1.000
_cell.angle_alpha   90.00
_cell.angle_beta   90.00
_cell.angle_gamma   90.00
#
_symmetry.space_group_name_H-M   'P 1'
#
loop_
_entity.id
_entity.type
_entity.pdbx_description
1 polymer ?
#
loop_
_entity_poly.entity_id
_entity_poly.type
_entity_poly.pdbx_seq_one_letter_code
_entity_poly.pdbx_strand_id
1 'polypeptide(L)'
;MICAIAELESDRHPLAKWYDKKSKDTTRGIMQLLPKTADWLYRDLHYQSYEVEGNPDLLFKPFVNVYFGAAYLKWLSNFDQKERSEEFVVRSYKGGTKKATSKKTLPFWQRYLSVKENYPPRKMCEDGLSPNHAFSATAPSALSVPSSQNINVAYMCWDSRASPEDMEEMWNHPEVLNEWSKSGEKKGKVRFSHDEKKRPYLSRVELKAVAEIILTHHFSTKGLKPTVLCALAEVVSMRFVYGLGPLAGIMGVDYSTALWLYTELGFRAYKVDSVDDLTKPFVSMYFGTAYFIWLSGYEGRERSPQFIIQAYMMGPKNVNFQETGPIWLKFEEALSCYGDIKKDQGGCSIM
;
A
#
# COMPACT_ATOMS: atom_id res chain seq x y z
N MET A 1 2.80 -13.26 11.20
CA MET A 1 4.07 -13.46 11.95
C MET A 1 5.28 -13.00 11.17
N ILE A 2 5.66 -13.66 10.06
CA ILE A 2 6.88 -13.33 9.30
C ILE A 2 6.96 -11.84 8.92
N CYS A 3 5.91 -11.28 8.31
CA CYS A 3 5.90 -9.87 7.90
C CYS A 3 6.04 -8.91 9.09
N ALA A 4 5.38 -9.20 10.21
CA ALA A 4 5.47 -8.39 11.42
C ALA A 4 6.88 -8.47 12.07
N ILE A 5 7.53 -9.63 12.03
CA ILE A 5 8.91 -9.78 12.51
C ILE A 5 9.88 -9.03 11.57
N ALA A 6 9.70 -9.14 10.26
CA ALA A 6 10.48 -8.39 9.26
C ALA A 6 10.38 -6.87 9.47
N GLU A 7 9.18 -6.36 9.77
CA GLU A 7 8.94 -4.97 10.16
C GLU A 7 9.81 -4.57 11.36
N LEU A 8 9.73 -5.35 12.44
CA LEU A 8 10.34 -5.00 13.71
C LEU A 8 11.86 -5.15 13.71
N GLU A 9 12.39 -6.10 12.96
CA GLU A 9 13.81 -6.41 12.96
C GLU A 9 14.60 -5.53 12.00
N SER A 10 14.05 -5.18 10.83
CA SER A 10 14.78 -4.43 9.80
C SER A 10 14.04 -3.25 9.18
N ASP A 11 12.79 -2.99 9.60
CA ASP A 11 11.90 -2.06 8.89
C ASP A 11 11.79 -2.44 7.39
N ARG A 12 11.79 -3.75 7.12
CA ARG A 12 11.77 -4.36 5.78
C ARG A 12 12.99 -4.05 4.89
N HIS A 13 14.09 -3.53 5.43
CA HIS A 13 15.29 -3.20 4.65
C HIS A 13 16.16 -4.45 4.37
N PRO A 14 16.35 -4.84 3.08
CA PRO A 14 17.11 -6.05 2.73
C PRO A 14 18.59 -6.03 3.11
N LEU A 15 19.20 -4.84 3.15
CA LEU A 15 20.61 -4.66 3.48
C LEU A 15 20.84 -4.34 4.96
N ALA A 16 19.82 -4.46 5.80
CA ALA A 16 19.93 -4.20 7.22
C ALA A 16 20.97 -5.12 7.87
N LYS A 17 21.85 -4.51 8.67
CA LYS A 17 22.85 -5.21 9.48
C LYS A 17 22.84 -4.63 10.88
N TRP A 18 22.87 -5.49 11.88
CA TRP A 18 22.96 -5.06 13.27
C TRP A 18 24.04 -5.84 13.99
N TYR A 19 24.94 -5.10 14.63
CA TYR A 19 26.08 -5.67 15.35
C TYR A 19 25.80 -5.60 16.86
N ASP A 20 25.80 -6.76 17.51
CA ASP A 20 25.70 -6.84 18.97
C ASP A 20 27.10 -6.89 19.58
N LYS A 21 27.47 -5.80 20.26
CA LYS A 21 28.76 -5.68 20.97
C LYS A 21 28.96 -6.74 22.05
N LYS A 22 27.88 -7.30 22.64
CA LYS A 22 27.98 -8.27 23.73
C LYS A 22 28.26 -9.68 23.23
N SER A 23 27.60 -10.09 22.16
CA SER A 23 27.77 -11.42 21.55
C SER A 23 28.86 -11.43 20.47
N LYS A 24 29.32 -10.26 20.02
CA LYS A 24 30.25 -10.06 18.88
C LYS A 24 29.72 -10.66 17.58
N ASP A 25 28.40 -10.77 17.47
CA ASP A 25 27.74 -11.31 16.30
C ASP A 25 27.07 -10.20 15.47
N THR A 26 26.94 -10.44 14.16
CA THR A 26 26.24 -9.54 13.23
C THR A 26 25.06 -10.26 12.61
N THR A 27 23.85 -9.74 12.82
CA THR A 27 22.63 -10.15 12.13
C THR A 27 22.52 -9.47 10.77
N ARG A 28 21.90 -10.15 9.80
CA ARG A 28 21.84 -9.72 8.41
C ARG A 28 20.44 -9.90 7.81
N GLY A 29 20.07 -8.99 6.93
CA GLY A 29 18.87 -9.09 6.09
C GLY A 29 17.56 -8.73 6.79
N ILE A 30 16.46 -8.91 6.05
CA ILE A 30 15.11 -8.49 6.44
C ILE A 30 14.66 -9.06 7.79
N MET A 31 14.98 -10.32 8.05
CA MET A 31 14.64 -11.07 9.25
C MET A 31 15.73 -10.99 10.33
N GLN A 32 16.80 -10.22 10.12
CA GLN A 32 17.96 -10.09 11.02
C GLN A 32 18.49 -11.43 11.53
N LEU A 33 18.84 -12.33 10.61
CA LEU A 33 19.37 -13.64 10.96
C LEU A 33 20.88 -13.62 11.17
N LEU A 34 21.34 -14.45 12.10
CA LEU A 34 22.75 -14.74 12.29
C LEU A 34 23.22 -15.75 11.23
N PRO A 35 24.40 -15.57 10.61
CA PRO A 35 24.98 -16.56 9.69
C PRO A 35 25.00 -17.97 10.28
N LYS A 36 25.47 -18.11 11.54
CA LYS A 36 25.48 -19.39 12.26
C LYS A 36 24.10 -20.04 12.43
N THR A 37 23.03 -19.25 12.50
CA THR A 37 21.67 -19.78 12.60
C THR A 37 21.23 -20.34 11.24
N ALA A 38 21.55 -19.65 10.14
CA ALA A 38 21.27 -20.15 8.80
C ALA A 38 22.09 -21.41 8.47
N ASP A 39 23.38 -21.41 8.83
CA ASP A 39 24.26 -22.58 8.66
C ASP A 39 23.74 -23.79 9.44
N TRP A 40 23.33 -23.60 10.69
CA TRP A 40 22.73 -24.63 11.52
C TRP A 40 21.41 -25.17 10.93
N LEU A 41 20.52 -24.29 10.44
CA LEU A 41 19.28 -24.71 9.77
C LEU A 41 19.56 -25.52 8.49
N TYR A 42 20.57 -25.12 7.73
CA TYR A 42 20.98 -25.79 6.49
C TYR A 42 21.59 -27.18 6.75
N ARG A 43 22.58 -27.25 7.65
CA ARG A 43 23.35 -28.49 7.92
C ARG A 43 22.59 -29.48 8.79
N ASP A 44 22.04 -29.01 9.91
CA ASP A 44 21.53 -29.89 10.97
C ASP A 44 20.02 -30.12 10.90
N LEU A 45 19.28 -29.20 10.26
CA LEU A 45 17.83 -29.31 10.07
C LEU A 45 17.41 -29.47 8.61
N HIS A 46 18.38 -29.66 7.71
CA HIS A 46 18.18 -29.97 6.29
C HIS A 46 17.33 -28.96 5.49
N TYR A 47 17.33 -27.68 5.87
CA TYR A 47 16.69 -26.60 5.08
C TYR A 47 17.59 -26.18 3.90
N GLN A 48 17.61 -26.98 2.84
CA GLN A 48 18.61 -26.91 1.75
C GLN A 48 18.12 -26.24 0.45
N SER A 49 16.99 -25.53 0.46
CA SER A 49 16.48 -24.88 -0.76
C SER A 49 17.37 -23.75 -1.28
N TYR A 50 18.28 -23.23 -0.44
CA TYR A 50 19.29 -22.25 -0.80
C TYR A 50 20.63 -22.66 -0.20
N GLU A 51 21.67 -22.72 -1.01
CA GLU A 51 23.04 -22.99 -0.59
C GLU A 51 23.62 -21.74 0.10
N VAL A 52 23.74 -21.77 1.43
CA VAL A 52 24.27 -20.66 2.25
C VAL A 52 25.68 -20.92 2.78
N GLU A 53 26.20 -22.11 2.54
CA GLU A 53 27.47 -22.57 3.09
C GLU A 53 28.63 -21.70 2.61
N GLY A 54 29.36 -21.11 3.56
CA GLY A 54 30.57 -20.33 3.29
C GLY A 54 30.34 -18.92 2.73
N ASN A 55 29.10 -18.50 2.46
CA ASN A 55 28.80 -17.16 1.96
C ASN A 55 27.70 -16.45 2.79
N PRO A 56 28.09 -15.74 3.86
CA PRO A 56 27.13 -15.10 4.75
C PRO A 56 26.45 -13.86 4.14
N ASP A 57 26.89 -13.37 2.97
CA ASP A 57 26.28 -12.24 2.28
C ASP A 57 24.99 -12.64 1.54
N LEU A 58 24.76 -13.95 1.34
CA LEU A 58 23.50 -14.44 0.80
C LEU A 58 22.30 -14.12 1.68
N LEU A 59 22.51 -13.89 2.97
CA LEU A 59 21.47 -13.43 3.89
C LEU A 59 20.98 -12.00 3.60
N PHE A 60 21.62 -11.23 2.71
CA PHE A 60 21.08 -9.97 2.22
C PHE A 60 20.06 -10.16 1.09
N LYS A 61 19.98 -11.34 0.48
CA LYS A 61 18.97 -11.65 -0.54
C LYS A 61 17.62 -11.88 0.16
N PRO A 62 16.56 -11.13 -0.17
CA PRO A 62 15.26 -11.20 0.51
C PRO A 62 14.68 -12.62 0.62
N PHE A 63 14.66 -13.37 -0.49
CA PHE A 63 14.09 -14.73 -0.52
C PHE A 63 14.87 -15.72 0.36
N VAL A 64 16.21 -15.66 0.33
CA VAL A 64 17.07 -16.51 1.15
C VAL A 64 16.85 -16.20 2.64
N ASN A 65 16.84 -14.90 2.99
CA ASN A 65 16.70 -14.46 4.37
C ASN A 65 15.31 -14.80 4.95
N VAL A 66 14.24 -14.60 4.17
CA VAL A 66 12.88 -14.96 4.57
C VAL A 66 12.73 -16.48 4.69
N TYR A 67 13.34 -17.26 3.79
CA TYR A 67 13.33 -18.73 3.85
C TYR A 67 13.92 -19.24 5.18
N PHE A 68 15.13 -18.83 5.53
CA PHE A 68 15.75 -19.25 6.79
C PHE A 68 15.03 -18.66 8.01
N GLY A 69 14.45 -17.47 7.89
CA GLY A 69 13.65 -16.87 8.96
C GLY A 69 12.38 -17.67 9.24
N ALA A 70 11.68 -18.10 8.19
CA ALA A 70 10.51 -18.98 8.28
C ALA A 70 10.88 -20.36 8.83
N ALA A 71 12.00 -20.94 8.38
CA ALA A 71 12.52 -22.19 8.90
C ALA A 71 12.82 -22.10 10.41
N TYR A 72 13.43 -21.00 10.85
CA TYR A 72 13.71 -20.78 12.27
C TYR A 72 12.42 -20.65 13.10
N LEU A 73 11.43 -19.91 12.60
CA LEU A 73 10.13 -19.78 13.26
C LEU A 73 9.40 -21.13 13.35
N LYS A 74 9.44 -21.95 12.30
CA LYS A 74 8.88 -23.31 12.28
C LYS A 74 9.58 -24.24 13.27
N TRP A 75 10.88 -24.08 13.45
CA TRP A 75 11.60 -24.82 14.50
C TRP A 75 11.19 -24.34 15.90
N LEU A 76 11.09 -23.03 16.12
CA LEU A 76 10.67 -22.44 17.40
C LEU A 76 9.24 -22.83 17.79
N SER A 77 8.32 -22.96 16.82
CA SER A 77 6.93 -23.35 17.07
C SER A 77 6.81 -24.78 17.60
N ASN A 78 7.82 -25.63 17.38
CA ASN A 78 7.88 -27.01 17.86
C ASN A 78 9.06 -27.25 18.82
N PHE A 79 9.56 -26.20 19.46
CA PHE A 79 10.73 -26.27 20.33
C PHE A 79 10.50 -27.22 21.51
N ASP A 80 11.46 -28.12 21.77
CA ASP A 80 11.37 -29.19 22.79
C ASP A 80 10.29 -30.25 22.48
N GLN A 81 10.04 -30.49 21.18
CA GLN A 81 8.98 -31.39 20.69
C GLN A 81 7.59 -31.05 21.23
N LYS A 82 7.38 -29.77 21.58
CA LYS A 82 6.13 -29.25 22.10
C LYS A 82 5.69 -28.10 21.23
N GLU A 83 4.40 -28.08 20.92
CA GLU A 83 3.79 -26.92 20.29
C GLU A 83 3.89 -25.72 21.23
N ARG A 84 4.46 -24.62 20.72
CA ARG A 84 4.70 -23.40 21.48
C ARG A 84 3.73 -22.32 21.07
N SER A 85 3.33 -21.50 22.05
CA SER A 85 2.51 -20.32 21.79
C SER A 85 3.24 -19.34 20.88
N GLU A 86 2.48 -18.55 20.12
CA GLU A 86 3.03 -17.49 19.29
C GLU A 86 3.88 -16.51 20.09
N GLU A 87 3.46 -16.16 21.31
CA GLU A 87 4.25 -15.34 22.22
C GLU A 87 5.61 -15.96 22.51
N PHE A 88 5.65 -17.26 22.81
CA PHE A 88 6.91 -17.96 23.04
C PHE A 88 7.80 -17.90 21.80
N VAL A 89 7.24 -18.16 20.61
CA VAL A 89 7.97 -18.16 19.34
C VAL A 89 8.59 -16.78 19.08
N VAL A 90 7.79 -15.71 19.14
CA VAL A 90 8.24 -14.34 18.86
C VAL A 90 9.27 -13.86 19.88
N ARG A 91 9.04 -14.12 21.17
CA ARG A 91 9.99 -13.72 22.23
C ARG A 91 11.29 -14.52 22.15
N SER A 92 11.21 -15.80 21.76
CA SER A 92 12.39 -16.65 21.53
C SER A 92 13.15 -16.24 20.27
N TYR A 93 12.45 -15.77 19.23
CA TYR A 93 13.08 -15.23 18.03
C TYR A 93 14.01 -14.07 18.39
N LYS A 94 13.55 -13.13 19.22
CA LYS A 94 14.35 -11.97 19.63
C LYS A 94 15.45 -12.30 20.66
N GLY A 95 15.12 -13.12 21.65
CA GLY A 95 15.93 -13.28 22.85
C GLY A 95 16.65 -14.62 23.00
N GLY A 96 16.33 -15.59 22.15
CA GLY A 96 16.61 -17.00 22.36
C GLY A 96 15.59 -17.68 23.28
N THR A 97 15.48 -19.00 23.19
CA THR A 97 14.47 -19.83 23.89
C THR A 97 14.53 -19.68 25.42
N LYS A 98 15.71 -19.47 25.99
CA LYS A 98 15.90 -19.22 27.44
C LYS A 98 15.33 -17.88 27.91
N LYS A 99 15.06 -16.93 27.02
CA LYS A 99 14.54 -15.59 27.35
C LYS A 99 13.09 -15.40 26.90
N ALA A 100 12.41 -16.47 26.48
CA ALA A 100 11.03 -16.41 26.02
C ALA A 100 10.07 -15.79 27.06
N THR A 101 10.29 -16.03 28.36
CA THR A 101 9.47 -15.48 29.45
C THR A 101 10.10 -14.26 30.14
N SER A 102 11.29 -13.82 29.72
CA SER A 102 12.03 -12.74 30.36
C SER A 102 11.38 -11.37 30.16
N LYS A 103 11.32 -10.52 31.19
CA LYS A 103 10.83 -9.14 31.07
C LYS A 103 11.51 -8.33 29.95
N LYS A 104 12.74 -8.69 29.55
CA LYS A 104 13.49 -8.02 28.46
C LYS A 104 12.91 -8.26 27.06
N THR A 105 12.20 -9.36 26.83
CA THR A 105 11.58 -9.67 25.52
C THR A 105 10.13 -9.21 25.44
N LEU A 106 9.54 -8.79 26.56
CA LEU A 106 8.15 -8.31 26.62
C LEU A 106 7.90 -7.06 25.76
N PRO A 107 8.77 -6.03 25.72
CA PRO A 107 8.56 -4.88 24.84
C PRO A 107 8.54 -5.25 23.35
N PHE A 108 9.35 -6.25 22.96
CA PHE A 108 9.35 -6.75 21.58
C PHE A 108 8.04 -7.45 21.24
N TRP A 109 7.50 -8.25 22.17
CA TRP A 109 6.19 -8.88 22.02
C TRP A 109 5.04 -7.87 21.90
N GLN A 110 5.03 -6.83 22.75
CA GLN A 110 4.00 -5.78 22.68
C GLN A 110 4.04 -5.03 21.34
N ARG A 111 5.24 -4.72 20.85
CA ARG A 111 5.41 -4.13 19.51
C ARG A 111 4.96 -5.09 18.41
N TYR A 112 5.23 -6.39 18.57
CA TYR A 112 4.77 -7.40 17.62
C TYR A 112 3.24 -7.47 17.55
N LEU A 113 2.55 -7.46 18.69
CA LEU A 113 1.09 -7.40 18.72
C LEU A 113 0.57 -6.14 18.02
N SER A 114 1.14 -4.98 18.32
CA SER A 114 0.77 -3.72 17.67
C SER A 114 0.99 -3.76 16.15
N VAL A 115 2.12 -4.27 15.68
CA VAL A 115 2.36 -4.42 14.23
C VAL A 115 1.39 -5.42 13.63
N LYS A 116 1.18 -6.57 14.27
CA LYS A 116 0.29 -7.63 13.80
C LYS A 116 -1.18 -7.18 13.72
N GLU A 117 -1.64 -6.38 14.67
CA GLU A 117 -2.99 -5.79 14.69
C GLU A 117 -3.16 -4.73 13.59
N ASN A 118 -2.08 -4.00 13.26
CA ASN A 118 -2.06 -3.02 12.18
C ASN A 118 -1.80 -3.64 10.79
N TYR A 119 -1.43 -4.92 10.72
CA TYR A 119 -1.49 -5.68 9.47
C TYR A 119 -2.95 -6.02 9.20
N PRO A 120 -3.57 -5.55 8.10
CA PRO A 120 -4.93 -5.95 7.79
C PRO A 120 -4.98 -7.47 7.69
N PRO A 121 -5.86 -8.16 8.43
CA PRO A 121 -5.98 -9.59 8.32
C PRO A 121 -6.47 -9.90 6.90
N ARG A 122 -5.70 -10.69 6.15
CA ARG A 122 -6.31 -11.47 5.07
C ARG A 122 -7.35 -12.35 5.75
N LYS A 123 -8.63 -12.03 5.61
CA LYS A 123 -9.71 -12.97 5.93
C LYS A 123 -9.52 -14.17 5.01
N MET A 124 -8.87 -15.22 5.51
CA MET A 124 -9.23 -16.57 5.09
C MET A 124 -10.67 -16.76 5.54
N CYS A 125 -11.54 -17.04 4.58
CA CYS A 125 -12.91 -17.48 4.84
C CYS A 125 -12.85 -18.79 5.62
N GLU A 126 -13.13 -18.73 6.92
CA GLU A 126 -13.82 -19.82 7.62
C GLU A 126 -14.89 -19.22 8.52
N ASP A 127 -16.04 -19.87 8.48
CA ASP A 127 -17.32 -19.48 9.04
C ASP A 127 -17.32 -19.31 10.56
N GLY A 128 -18.25 -18.46 11.03
CA GLY A 128 -18.99 -18.75 12.25
C GLY A 128 -18.64 -17.94 13.50
N LEU A 129 -19.60 -17.10 13.89
CA LEU A 129 -19.90 -16.60 15.24
C LEU A 129 -19.28 -15.24 15.65
N SER A 130 -20.22 -14.32 15.81
CA SER A 130 -20.18 -12.92 16.27
C SER A 130 -20.08 -12.85 17.83
N PRO A 131 -20.15 -11.68 18.48
CA PRO A 131 -19.26 -10.50 18.44
C PRO A 131 -18.82 -10.06 19.87
N ASN A 132 -17.87 -9.12 19.94
CA ASN A 132 -17.85 -7.93 20.82
C ASN A 132 -16.42 -7.56 21.26
N HIS A 133 -15.92 -6.40 20.84
CA HIS A 133 -15.66 -5.29 21.77
C HIS A 133 -15.22 -4.02 21.03
N ALA A 134 -15.65 -2.90 21.61
CA ALA A 134 -15.66 -1.55 21.07
C ALA A 134 -14.26 -0.96 20.80
N PHE A 135 -14.16 -0.19 19.73
CA PHE A 135 -13.07 0.75 19.49
C PHE A 135 -13.22 1.95 20.43
N SER A 136 -12.21 2.20 21.26
CA SER A 136 -11.99 3.53 21.85
C SER A 136 -10.78 4.17 21.21
N ALA A 137 -11.01 5.35 20.66
CA ALA A 137 -10.03 6.21 20.04
C ALA A 137 -9.01 6.73 21.06
N THR A 138 -7.73 6.68 20.72
CA THR A 138 -6.75 7.71 21.11
C THR A 138 -5.53 7.62 20.21
N ALA A 139 -5.29 8.65 19.41
CA ALA A 139 -4.02 8.84 18.72
C ALA A 139 -2.92 9.20 19.74
N PRO A 140 -1.65 8.84 19.45
CA PRO A 140 -0.61 9.83 19.65
C PRO A 140 0.37 9.94 18.47
N SER A 141 0.49 11.20 18.03
CA SER A 141 1.70 11.95 17.68
C SER A 141 2.85 11.29 16.91
N ALA A 142 3.06 11.90 15.74
CA ALA A 142 4.27 12.06 14.95
C ALA A 142 5.60 11.69 15.63
N LEU A 143 6.36 10.80 14.98
CA LEU A 143 7.80 10.74 15.10
C LEU A 143 8.45 10.75 13.71
N SER A 144 9.51 11.53 13.66
CA SER A 144 10.29 12.02 12.53
C SER A 144 11.06 10.92 11.79
N VAL A 145 11.05 11.04 10.46
CA VAL A 145 11.88 10.25 9.53
C VAL A 145 13.33 10.73 9.63
N PRO A 146 14.33 9.86 9.83
CA PRO A 146 15.72 10.25 9.69
C PRO A 146 16.13 10.20 8.21
N SER A 147 16.70 11.31 7.74
CA SER A 147 17.37 11.44 6.44
C SER A 147 18.79 10.88 6.50
N SER A 148 19.19 10.12 5.47
CA SER A 148 20.55 9.86 4.96
C SER A 148 20.51 8.53 4.19
N GLN A 149 21.03 8.34 2.97
CA GLN A 149 21.92 9.08 2.08
C GLN A 149 21.71 8.53 0.65
N ASN A 150 21.69 9.41 -0.35
CA ASN A 150 22.03 9.19 -1.76
C ASN A 150 21.73 7.81 -2.38
N ILE A 151 20.45 7.43 -2.44
CA ILE A 151 19.99 6.69 -3.62
C ILE A 151 19.73 7.78 -4.65
N ASN A 152 20.40 7.66 -5.79
CA ASN A 152 20.23 8.48 -6.98
C ASN A 152 18.75 8.92 -7.04
N VAL A 153 18.47 10.20 -6.76
CA VAL A 153 17.14 10.78 -6.98
C VAL A 153 17.00 10.87 -8.49
N ALA A 154 16.83 9.71 -9.13
CA ALA A 154 16.18 9.63 -10.41
C ALA A 154 14.83 10.26 -10.12
N TYR A 155 14.70 11.54 -10.47
CA TYR A 155 13.47 12.28 -10.37
C TYR A 155 12.36 11.34 -10.85
N MET A 156 11.43 10.99 -9.96
CA MET A 156 10.33 10.10 -10.29
C MET A 156 9.53 10.81 -11.38
N CYS A 157 9.65 10.30 -12.60
CA CYS A 157 9.03 10.90 -13.77
C CYS A 157 7.79 10.09 -14.17
N TRP A 158 6.79 10.80 -14.67
CA TRP A 158 5.60 10.24 -15.30
C TRP A 158 5.92 9.22 -16.38
N ASP A 159 6.93 9.51 -17.21
CA ASP A 159 7.36 8.65 -18.33
C ASP A 159 7.82 7.25 -17.87
N SER A 160 8.14 7.06 -16.58
CA SER A 160 8.48 5.74 -16.02
C SER A 160 7.28 4.96 -15.47
N ARG A 161 6.11 5.61 -15.38
CA ARG A 161 4.90 5.10 -14.70
C ARG A 161 3.66 5.10 -15.59
N ALA A 162 3.72 5.67 -16.78
CA ALA A 162 2.65 5.68 -17.76
C ALA A 162 3.15 5.13 -19.10
N SER A 163 2.23 4.61 -19.92
CA SER A 163 2.58 4.20 -21.28
C SER A 163 2.90 5.43 -22.15
N PRO A 164 3.66 5.28 -23.25
CA PRO A 164 3.86 6.36 -24.21
C PRO A 164 2.55 6.96 -24.73
N GLU A 165 1.53 6.12 -24.94
CA GLU A 165 0.21 6.50 -25.40
C GLU A 165 -0.53 7.35 -24.35
N ASP A 166 -0.53 6.91 -23.09
CA ASP A 166 -1.12 7.68 -21.98
C ASP A 166 -0.42 9.03 -21.78
N MET A 167 0.90 9.07 -21.95
CA MET A 167 1.67 10.31 -21.88
C MET A 167 1.32 11.25 -23.02
N GLU A 168 1.12 10.73 -24.23
CA GLU A 168 0.67 11.54 -25.37
C GLU A 168 -0.69 12.18 -25.09
N GLU A 169 -1.65 11.44 -24.55
CA GLU A 169 -2.95 11.95 -24.13
C GLU A 169 -2.82 13.05 -23.06
N MET A 170 -1.95 12.86 -22.06
CA MET A 170 -1.68 13.89 -21.05
C MET A 170 -1.10 15.18 -21.67
N TRP A 171 -0.20 15.06 -22.65
CA TRP A 171 0.35 16.21 -23.36
C TRP A 171 -0.67 16.90 -24.28
N ASN A 172 -1.65 16.16 -24.78
CA ASN A 172 -2.74 16.71 -25.60
C ASN A 172 -3.82 17.37 -24.73
N HIS A 173 -3.89 17.06 -23.43
CA HIS A 173 -4.85 17.66 -22.52
C HIS A 173 -4.52 19.15 -22.21
N PRO A 174 -5.39 20.13 -22.57
CA PRO A 174 -5.04 21.55 -22.53
C PRO A 174 -4.64 22.08 -21.15
N GLU A 175 -5.33 21.65 -20.09
CA GLU A 175 -5.03 22.10 -18.72
C GLU A 175 -3.68 21.55 -18.22
N VAL A 176 -3.35 20.31 -18.60
CA VAL A 176 -2.09 19.64 -18.23
C VAL A 176 -0.94 20.28 -18.99
N LEU A 177 -1.09 20.46 -20.32
CA LEU A 177 -0.11 21.14 -21.15
C LEU A 177 0.24 22.52 -20.58
N ASN A 178 -0.77 23.28 -20.14
CA ASN A 178 -0.57 24.58 -19.51
C ASN A 178 0.18 24.48 -18.17
N GLU A 179 -0.21 23.56 -17.29
CA GLU A 179 0.45 23.34 -15.99
C GLU A 179 1.92 22.90 -16.15
N TRP A 180 2.17 21.93 -17.01
CA TRP A 180 3.52 21.42 -17.30
C TRP A 180 4.39 22.46 -17.99
N SER A 181 3.85 23.24 -18.94
CA SER A 181 4.58 24.33 -19.61
C SER A 181 4.97 25.44 -18.63
N LYS A 182 4.06 25.85 -17.74
CA LYS A 182 4.35 26.83 -16.67
C LYS A 182 5.43 26.36 -15.72
N SER A 183 5.50 25.06 -15.48
CA SER A 183 6.49 24.42 -14.61
C SER A 183 7.82 24.11 -15.31
N GLY A 184 7.92 24.40 -16.62
CA GLY A 184 9.11 24.16 -17.43
C GLY A 184 9.40 22.68 -17.70
N GLU A 185 8.39 21.81 -17.54
CA GLU A 185 8.50 20.38 -17.79
C GLU A 185 8.58 20.11 -19.31
N LYS A 186 9.28 19.03 -19.69
CA LYS A 186 9.51 18.66 -21.10
C LYS A 186 9.11 17.21 -21.33
N LYS A 187 8.63 16.91 -22.55
CA LYS A 187 8.35 15.54 -22.99
C LYS A 187 9.54 14.62 -22.67
N GLY A 188 9.28 13.46 -22.04
CA GLY A 188 10.30 12.49 -21.64
C GLY A 188 10.94 12.72 -20.26
N LYS A 189 10.64 13.83 -19.57
CA LYS A 189 11.20 14.16 -18.25
C LYS A 189 10.19 14.81 -17.31
N VAL A 190 8.91 14.50 -17.45
CA VAL A 190 7.88 15.15 -16.64
C VAL A 190 7.93 14.60 -15.23
N ARG A 191 8.19 15.46 -14.25
CA ARG A 191 8.29 15.05 -12.84
C ARG A 191 6.92 15.06 -12.15
N PHE A 192 6.73 14.16 -11.19
CA PHE A 192 5.58 14.25 -10.29
C PHE A 192 5.70 15.47 -9.36
N SER A 193 4.56 16.01 -8.94
CA SER A 193 4.49 16.97 -7.83
C SER A 193 4.91 16.30 -6.52
N HIS A 194 5.49 17.07 -5.59
CA HIS A 194 6.00 16.55 -4.32
C HIS A 194 5.49 17.37 -3.15
N ASP A 195 5.05 16.71 -2.07
CA ASP A 195 4.63 17.40 -0.86
C ASP A 195 5.84 17.91 -0.05
N GLU A 196 5.58 18.56 1.09
CA GLU A 196 6.62 19.04 2.01
C GLU A 196 7.59 17.93 2.46
N LYS A 197 7.10 16.68 2.50
CA LYS A 197 7.84 15.48 2.89
C LYS A 197 8.48 14.76 1.69
N LYS A 198 8.48 15.36 0.50
CA LYS A 198 9.00 14.78 -0.75
C LYS A 198 8.28 13.49 -1.17
N ARG A 199 7.01 13.33 -0.82
CA ARG A 199 6.17 12.25 -1.33
C ARG A 199 5.55 12.66 -2.67
N PRO A 200 5.65 11.84 -3.72
CA PRO A 200 5.09 12.17 -5.02
C PRO A 200 3.56 12.05 -5.01
N TYR A 201 2.90 13.04 -5.59
CA TYR A 201 1.44 13.09 -5.75
C TYR A 201 1.07 13.67 -7.12
N LEU A 202 -0.16 13.43 -7.55
CA LEU A 202 -0.73 14.03 -8.75
C LEU A 202 -1.37 15.37 -8.41
N SER A 203 -1.05 16.43 -9.15
CA SER A 203 -1.79 17.69 -9.07
C SER A 203 -3.29 17.45 -9.33
N ARG A 204 -4.15 18.42 -8.95
CA ARG A 204 -5.59 18.31 -9.23
C ARG A 204 -5.87 18.27 -10.73
N VAL A 205 -5.07 18.98 -11.52
CA VAL A 205 -5.17 19.03 -12.99
C VAL A 205 -4.75 17.70 -13.59
N GLU A 206 -3.60 17.16 -13.16
CA GLU A 206 -3.10 15.85 -13.60
C GLU A 206 -4.10 14.73 -13.27
N LEU A 207 -4.61 14.70 -12.03
CA LEU A 207 -5.58 13.69 -11.61
C LEU A 207 -6.86 13.73 -12.43
N LYS A 208 -7.39 14.94 -12.68
CA LYS A 208 -8.59 15.14 -13.50
C LYS A 208 -8.37 14.65 -14.92
N ALA A 209 -7.23 14.97 -15.54
CA ALA A 209 -6.90 14.49 -16.87
C ALA A 209 -6.80 12.96 -16.93
N VAL A 210 -6.13 12.32 -15.98
CA VAL A 210 -6.08 10.85 -15.90
C VAL A 210 -7.48 10.24 -15.80
N ALA A 211 -8.36 10.82 -14.96
CA ALA A 211 -9.74 10.37 -14.84
C ALA A 211 -10.53 10.55 -16.16
N GLU A 212 -10.38 11.69 -16.83
CA GLU A 212 -11.04 11.98 -18.11
C GLU A 212 -10.61 11.05 -19.23
N ILE A 213 -9.31 10.79 -19.36
CA ILE A 213 -8.75 9.88 -20.37
C ILE A 213 -9.28 8.46 -20.14
N ILE A 214 -9.19 7.95 -18.90
CA ILE A 214 -9.69 6.61 -18.55
C ILE A 214 -11.19 6.48 -18.82
N LEU A 215 -11.98 7.47 -18.43
CA LEU A 215 -13.42 7.45 -18.67
C LEU A 215 -13.73 7.48 -20.16
N THR A 216 -13.08 8.35 -20.92
CA THR A 216 -13.29 8.49 -22.37
C THR A 216 -12.95 7.22 -23.14
N HIS A 217 -11.80 6.60 -22.84
CA HIS A 217 -11.28 5.46 -23.60
C HIS A 217 -11.92 4.14 -23.20
N HIS A 218 -12.33 3.98 -21.94
CA HIS A 218 -12.69 2.66 -21.42
C HIS A 218 -14.09 2.59 -20.79
N PHE A 219 -14.71 3.73 -20.45
CA PHE A 219 -15.97 3.76 -19.69
C PHE A 219 -16.96 4.82 -20.19
N SER A 220 -16.87 5.22 -21.46
CA SER A 220 -17.64 6.34 -22.03
C SER A 220 -19.16 6.16 -21.92
N THR A 221 -19.65 4.91 -21.90
CA THR A 221 -21.07 4.59 -21.79
C THR A 221 -21.63 4.63 -20.37
N LYS A 222 -20.82 4.91 -19.34
CA LYS A 222 -21.21 4.79 -17.93
C LYS A 222 -21.69 6.10 -17.29
N GLY A 223 -21.55 7.24 -17.97
CA GLY A 223 -22.04 8.54 -17.49
C GLY A 223 -21.37 9.03 -16.19
N LEU A 224 -20.24 8.43 -15.79
CA LEU A 224 -19.52 8.78 -14.58
C LEU A 224 -18.72 10.07 -14.79
N LYS A 225 -18.84 11.03 -13.86
CA LYS A 225 -18.11 12.29 -13.94
C LYS A 225 -16.66 12.12 -13.43
N PRO A 226 -15.64 12.69 -14.11
CA PRO A 226 -14.25 12.65 -13.64
C PRO A 226 -14.09 13.22 -12.23
N THR A 227 -14.82 14.27 -11.88
CA THR A 227 -14.78 14.93 -10.57
C THR A 227 -15.14 13.99 -9.41
N VAL A 228 -16.00 12.99 -9.64
CA VAL A 228 -16.34 11.96 -8.65
C VAL A 228 -15.12 11.07 -8.36
N LEU A 229 -14.41 10.65 -9.41
CA LEU A 229 -13.19 9.85 -9.28
C LEU A 229 -12.07 10.64 -8.61
N CYS A 230 -11.93 11.93 -8.94
CA CYS A 230 -10.94 12.80 -8.32
C CYS A 230 -11.19 12.99 -6.83
N ALA A 231 -12.45 13.24 -6.43
CA ALA A 231 -12.85 13.35 -5.04
C ALA A 231 -12.60 12.04 -4.28
N LEU A 232 -12.90 10.90 -4.91
CA LEU A 232 -12.62 9.58 -4.34
C LEU A 232 -11.12 9.38 -4.11
N ALA A 233 -10.27 9.68 -5.10
CA ALA A 233 -8.82 9.60 -4.96
C ALA A 233 -8.27 10.53 -3.86
N GLU A 234 -8.84 11.73 -3.68
CA GLU A 234 -8.46 12.64 -2.60
C GLU A 234 -8.74 12.02 -1.23
N VAL A 235 -9.91 11.39 -1.05
CA VAL A 235 -10.30 10.72 0.21
C VAL A 235 -9.48 9.45 0.46
N VAL A 236 -9.22 8.67 -0.59
CA VAL A 236 -8.55 7.36 -0.49
C VAL A 236 -7.05 7.52 -0.24
N SER A 237 -6.38 8.38 -1.01
CA SER A 237 -4.92 8.41 -1.10
C SER A 237 -4.32 9.80 -0.94
N MET A 238 -5.13 10.85 -0.79
CA MET A 238 -4.68 12.24 -0.93
C MET A 238 -3.89 12.48 -2.24
N ARG A 239 -4.22 11.71 -3.30
CA ARG A 239 -3.59 11.74 -4.62
C ARG A 239 -2.12 11.29 -4.64
N PHE A 240 -1.63 10.62 -3.59
CA PHE A 240 -0.26 10.10 -3.56
C PHE A 240 -0.10 8.97 -4.58
N VAL A 241 0.99 9.03 -5.36
CA VAL A 241 1.30 8.03 -6.40
C VAL A 241 1.41 6.63 -5.81
N TYR A 242 1.97 6.52 -4.60
CA TYR A 242 2.10 5.25 -3.88
C TYR A 242 0.89 4.89 -3.02
N GLY A 243 -0.08 5.79 -2.90
CA GLY A 243 -1.22 5.64 -2.01
C GLY A 243 -0.90 5.94 -0.55
N LEU A 244 -1.75 5.45 0.36
CA LEU A 244 -1.66 5.67 1.79
C LEU A 244 -1.74 4.35 2.55
N GLY A 245 -0.73 4.09 3.39
CA GLY A 245 -0.67 2.90 4.23
C GLY A 245 -0.71 1.61 3.38
N PRO A 246 -1.69 0.71 3.59
CA PRO A 246 -1.82 -0.52 2.80
C PRO A 246 -2.50 -0.32 1.44
N LEU A 247 -3.12 0.83 1.19
CA LEU A 247 -3.85 1.11 -0.04
C LEU A 247 -2.88 1.61 -1.10
N ALA A 248 -2.64 0.79 -2.13
CA ALA A 248 -1.69 1.09 -3.19
C ALA A 248 -2.29 2.05 -4.23
N GLY A 249 -1.48 3.01 -4.65
CA GLY A 249 -1.84 3.92 -5.74
C GLY A 249 -2.87 4.98 -5.38
N ILE A 250 -3.21 5.80 -6.38
CA ILE A 250 -4.13 6.93 -6.21
C ILE A 250 -5.58 6.51 -5.92
N MET A 251 -5.99 5.31 -6.36
CA MET A 251 -7.34 4.78 -6.15
C MET A 251 -7.44 3.76 -5.03
N GLY A 252 -6.32 3.36 -4.41
CA GLY A 252 -6.30 2.50 -3.23
C GLY A 252 -6.97 1.13 -3.37
N VAL A 253 -7.16 0.63 -4.59
CA VAL A 253 -7.65 -0.74 -4.82
C VAL A 253 -6.54 -1.71 -4.45
N ASP A 254 -6.86 -2.77 -3.71
CA ASP A 254 -5.87 -3.80 -3.40
C ASP A 254 -5.65 -4.73 -4.62
N TYR A 255 -4.48 -5.38 -4.66
CA TYR A 255 -4.12 -6.26 -5.77
C TYR A 255 -5.11 -7.41 -6.00
N SER A 256 -5.71 -7.97 -4.94
CA SER A 256 -6.65 -9.08 -5.13
C SER A 256 -7.95 -8.63 -5.79
N THR A 257 -8.44 -7.45 -5.44
CA THR A 257 -9.60 -6.82 -6.10
C THR A 257 -9.28 -6.46 -7.56
N ALA A 258 -8.11 -5.87 -7.84
CA ALA A 258 -7.70 -5.53 -9.21
C ALA A 258 -7.53 -6.79 -10.07
N LEU A 259 -6.89 -7.84 -9.54
CA LEU A 259 -6.72 -9.11 -10.23
C LEU A 259 -8.07 -9.77 -10.53
N TRP A 260 -8.99 -9.77 -9.56
CA TRP A 260 -10.35 -10.30 -9.76
C TRP A 260 -11.12 -9.52 -10.84
N LEU A 261 -11.02 -8.19 -10.87
CA LEU A 261 -11.60 -7.37 -11.95
C LEU A 261 -11.01 -7.73 -13.32
N TYR A 262 -9.71 -7.99 -13.38
CA TYR A 262 -8.99 -8.36 -14.59
C TYR A 262 -9.35 -9.77 -15.09
N THR A 263 -9.34 -10.78 -14.22
CA THR A 263 -9.53 -12.18 -14.60
C THR A 263 -11.00 -12.55 -14.76
N GLU A 264 -11.85 -12.19 -13.78
CA GLU A 264 -13.23 -12.66 -13.69
C GLU A 264 -14.24 -11.71 -14.35
N LEU A 265 -14.00 -10.39 -14.24
CA LEU A 265 -14.93 -9.38 -14.78
C LEU A 265 -14.51 -8.81 -16.14
N GLY A 266 -13.37 -9.24 -16.68
CA GLY A 266 -12.94 -8.92 -18.04
C GLY A 266 -12.42 -7.50 -18.25
N PHE A 267 -12.06 -6.77 -17.19
CA PHE A 267 -11.43 -5.45 -17.31
C PHE A 267 -9.96 -5.58 -17.72
N ARG A 268 -9.71 -5.65 -19.03
CA ARG A 268 -8.41 -6.02 -19.62
C ARG A 268 -7.63 -4.89 -20.31
N ALA A 269 -8.07 -3.64 -20.21
CA ALA A 269 -7.38 -2.53 -20.88
C ALA A 269 -5.98 -2.29 -20.32
N TYR A 270 -5.77 -2.55 -19.02
CA TYR A 270 -4.47 -2.51 -18.36
C TYR A 270 -4.16 -3.88 -17.74
N LYS A 271 -2.89 -4.27 -17.82
CA LYS A 271 -2.39 -5.48 -17.16
C LYS A 271 -2.02 -5.18 -15.71
N VAL A 272 -2.33 -6.11 -14.81
CA VAL A 272 -1.95 -6.03 -13.38
C VAL A 272 -1.27 -7.34 -12.98
N ASP A 273 0.07 -7.34 -12.98
CA ASP A 273 0.87 -8.50 -12.62
C ASP A 273 1.32 -8.45 -11.16
N SER A 274 1.43 -7.25 -10.60
CA SER A 274 1.97 -7.00 -9.28
C SER A 274 1.27 -5.84 -8.55
N VAL A 275 1.52 -5.71 -7.25
CA VAL A 275 1.07 -4.55 -6.46
C VAL A 275 1.68 -3.26 -6.99
N ASP A 276 2.93 -3.31 -7.49
CA ASP A 276 3.65 -2.15 -8.00
C ASP A 276 2.97 -1.55 -9.24
N ASP A 277 2.24 -2.36 -10.03
CA ASP A 277 1.48 -1.86 -11.18
C ASP A 277 0.37 -0.89 -10.74
N LEU A 278 -0.22 -1.08 -9.56
CA LEU A 278 -1.25 -0.19 -9.03
C LEU A 278 -0.71 1.17 -8.59
N THR A 279 0.62 1.33 -8.52
CA THR A 279 1.26 2.65 -8.30
C THR A 279 1.39 3.47 -9.57
N LYS A 280 1.10 2.86 -10.75
CA LYS A 280 1.01 3.57 -12.02
C LYS A 280 -0.33 4.31 -12.08
N PRO A 281 -0.37 5.64 -12.27
CA PRO A 281 -1.62 6.41 -12.15
C PRO A 281 -2.76 5.92 -13.04
N PHE A 282 -2.49 5.59 -14.30
CA PHE A 282 -3.50 5.09 -15.24
C PHE A 282 -4.04 3.71 -14.85
N VAL A 283 -3.17 2.78 -14.47
CA VAL A 283 -3.57 1.44 -13.99
C VAL A 283 -4.41 1.56 -12.72
N SER A 284 -3.98 2.39 -11.76
CA SER A 284 -4.70 2.67 -10.53
C SER A 284 -6.09 3.23 -10.81
N MET A 285 -6.17 4.28 -11.65
CA MET A 285 -7.42 4.92 -12.05
C MET A 285 -8.36 3.94 -12.76
N TYR A 286 -7.84 3.13 -13.68
CA TYR A 286 -8.62 2.13 -14.42
C TYR A 286 -9.29 1.13 -13.49
N PHE A 287 -8.52 0.47 -12.62
CA PHE A 287 -9.08 -0.54 -11.71
C PHE A 287 -9.95 0.09 -10.62
N GLY A 288 -9.63 1.29 -10.15
CA GLY A 288 -10.50 2.05 -9.25
C GLY A 288 -11.85 2.37 -9.89
N THR A 289 -11.83 2.81 -11.15
CA THR A 289 -13.06 3.09 -11.91
C THR A 289 -13.87 1.82 -12.16
N ALA A 290 -13.21 0.73 -12.54
CA ALA A 290 -13.85 -0.57 -12.73
C ALA A 290 -14.52 -1.07 -11.44
N TYR A 291 -13.84 -0.96 -10.30
CA TYR A 291 -14.40 -1.33 -9.01
C TYR A 291 -15.60 -0.45 -8.62
N PHE A 292 -15.50 0.86 -8.84
CA PHE A 292 -16.59 1.81 -8.62
C PHE A 292 -17.84 1.44 -9.43
N ILE A 293 -17.67 1.12 -10.72
CA ILE A 293 -18.76 0.70 -11.62
C ILE A 293 -19.34 -0.64 -11.19
N TRP A 294 -18.52 -1.59 -10.75
CA TRP A 294 -19.05 -2.85 -10.23
C TRP A 294 -19.90 -2.63 -8.98
N LEU A 295 -19.45 -1.75 -8.06
CA LEU A 295 -20.20 -1.38 -6.87
C LEU A 295 -21.53 -0.69 -7.19
N SER A 296 -21.62 0.06 -8.29
CA SER A 296 -22.88 0.72 -8.67
C SER A 296 -23.99 -0.27 -9.04
N GLY A 297 -23.64 -1.49 -9.45
CA GLY A 297 -24.56 -2.59 -9.76
C GLY A 297 -24.56 -3.72 -8.73
N TYR A 298 -24.00 -3.49 -7.53
CA TYR A 298 -23.78 -4.55 -6.53
C TYR A 298 -25.10 -5.25 -6.12
N GLU A 299 -25.10 -6.59 -6.12
CA GLU A 299 -26.26 -7.49 -5.97
C GLU A 299 -27.33 -7.33 -7.07
N GLY A 300 -26.93 -6.92 -8.28
CA GLY A 300 -27.83 -6.84 -9.44
C GLY A 300 -28.84 -5.69 -9.37
N ARG A 301 -28.60 -4.70 -8.50
CA ARG A 301 -29.43 -3.49 -8.40
C ARG A 301 -28.56 -2.24 -8.42
N GLU A 302 -29.15 -1.14 -8.87
CA GLU A 302 -28.52 0.17 -8.81
C GLU A 302 -28.32 0.59 -7.34
N ARG A 303 -27.14 1.10 -7.03
CA ARG A 303 -26.76 1.56 -5.69
C ARG A 303 -26.69 3.07 -5.61
N SER A 304 -27.03 3.61 -4.44
CA SER A 304 -26.89 5.05 -4.19
C SER A 304 -25.41 5.45 -4.18
N PRO A 305 -25.07 6.70 -4.56
CA PRO A 305 -23.71 7.22 -4.48
C PRO A 305 -23.08 7.04 -3.09
N GLN A 306 -23.86 7.27 -2.04
CA GLN A 306 -23.43 7.08 -0.66
C GLN A 306 -23.04 5.63 -0.35
N PHE A 307 -23.83 4.66 -0.81
CA PHE A 307 -23.47 3.25 -0.68
C PHE A 307 -22.17 2.94 -1.42
N ILE A 308 -22.04 3.41 -2.66
CA ILE A 308 -20.87 3.11 -3.50
C ILE A 308 -19.59 3.62 -2.82
N ILE A 309 -19.58 4.88 -2.36
CA ILE A 309 -18.40 5.48 -1.71
C ILE A 309 -18.04 4.74 -0.41
N GLN A 310 -19.02 4.40 0.43
CA GLN A 310 -18.74 3.65 1.65
C GLN A 310 -18.29 2.22 1.36
N ALA A 311 -18.92 1.55 0.41
CA ALA A 311 -18.57 0.20 -0.03
C ALA A 311 -17.17 0.15 -0.64
N TYR A 312 -16.76 1.21 -1.33
CA TYR A 312 -15.44 1.33 -1.91
C TYR A 312 -14.36 1.30 -0.81
N MET A 313 -14.60 2.03 0.28
CA MET A 313 -13.64 2.18 1.38
C MET A 313 -13.65 1.00 2.37
N MET A 314 -14.83 0.45 2.65
CA MET A 314 -15.03 -0.52 3.74
C MET A 314 -15.34 -1.93 3.23
N GLY A 315 -15.61 -2.09 1.94
CA GLY A 315 -16.17 -3.30 1.33
C GLY A 315 -17.71 -3.30 1.38
N PRO A 316 -18.39 -3.80 0.34
CA PRO A 316 -19.85 -3.69 0.20
C PRO A 316 -20.66 -4.42 1.27
N LYS A 317 -20.07 -5.45 1.92
CA LYS A 317 -20.69 -6.21 3.01
C LYS A 317 -20.64 -5.48 4.36
N ASN A 318 -19.83 -4.43 4.49
CA ASN A 318 -19.58 -3.72 5.74
C ASN A 318 -20.26 -2.33 5.78
N VAL A 319 -21.09 -2.00 4.80
CA VAL A 319 -21.81 -0.72 4.75
C VAL A 319 -22.99 -0.75 5.72
N ASN A 320 -23.01 0.18 6.67
CA ASN A 320 -24.15 0.39 7.56
C ASN A 320 -25.05 1.51 7.01
N PHE A 321 -26.35 1.22 6.86
CA PHE A 321 -27.33 2.14 6.27
C PHE A 321 -27.86 3.20 7.25
N GLN A 322 -27.57 3.08 8.55
CA GLN A 322 -28.24 3.88 9.58
C GLN A 322 -27.54 5.22 9.90
N GLU A 323 -26.32 5.46 9.39
CA GLU A 323 -25.59 6.70 9.65
C GLU A 323 -24.96 7.26 8.38
N THR A 324 -25.12 8.57 8.15
CA THR A 324 -24.27 9.30 7.22
C THR A 324 -22.85 9.32 7.78
N GLY A 325 -22.07 8.32 7.40
CA GLY A 325 -20.74 8.10 7.97
C GLY A 325 -19.77 9.22 7.64
N PRO A 326 -18.72 9.42 8.46
CA PRO A 326 -17.71 10.47 8.27
C PRO A 326 -16.97 10.39 6.92
N ILE A 327 -16.97 9.22 6.28
CA ILE A 327 -16.39 9.01 4.94
C ILE A 327 -17.19 9.76 3.87
N TRP A 328 -18.53 9.75 3.94
CA TRP A 328 -19.38 10.44 2.97
C TRP A 328 -19.18 11.95 3.04
N LEU A 329 -19.15 12.52 4.25
CA LEU A 329 -18.92 13.95 4.46
C LEU A 329 -17.57 14.40 3.90
N LYS A 330 -16.50 13.63 4.14
CA LYS A 330 -15.17 13.90 3.56
C LYS A 330 -15.18 13.84 2.03
N PHE A 331 -15.98 12.93 1.46
CA PHE A 331 -16.13 12.83 0.02
C PHE A 331 -16.88 14.03 -0.56
N GLU A 332 -17.97 14.49 0.07
CA GLU A 332 -18.68 15.70 -0.36
C GLU A 332 -17.79 16.95 -0.27
N GLU A 333 -17.00 17.08 0.80
CA GLU A 333 -16.02 18.14 0.96
C GLU A 333 -14.96 18.10 -0.16
N ALA A 334 -14.40 16.92 -0.43
CA ALA A 334 -13.45 16.74 -1.53
C ALA A 334 -14.09 17.06 -2.90
N LEU A 335 -15.33 16.64 -3.13
CA LEU A 335 -16.07 16.89 -4.36
C LEU A 335 -16.28 18.40 -4.60
N SER A 336 -16.52 19.17 -3.55
CA SER A 336 -16.65 20.63 -3.64
C SER A 336 -15.38 21.30 -4.18
N CYS A 337 -14.20 20.71 -3.93
CA CYS A 337 -12.92 21.21 -4.44
C CYS A 337 -12.71 20.99 -5.94
N TYR A 338 -13.52 20.12 -6.56
CA TYR A 338 -13.51 19.81 -8.00
C TYR A 338 -14.74 20.36 -8.73
N GLY A 339 -15.66 21.01 -8.02
CA GLY A 339 -16.78 21.72 -8.64
C GLY A 339 -16.25 22.81 -9.57
N ASP A 340 -16.94 23.02 -10.70
CA ASP A 340 -16.62 24.11 -11.61
C ASP A 340 -16.61 25.42 -10.82
N ILE A 341 -15.43 26.05 -10.73
CA ILE A 341 -15.36 27.48 -10.49
C ILE A 341 -16.16 28.06 -11.65
N LYS A 342 -17.42 28.44 -11.40
CA LYS A 342 -18.12 29.34 -12.29
C LYS A 342 -17.15 30.50 -12.49
N LYS A 343 -16.54 30.56 -13.66
CA LYS A 343 -16.07 31.83 -14.19
C LYS A 343 -17.34 32.65 -14.27
N ASP A 344 -17.62 33.41 -13.22
CA ASP A 344 -18.46 34.57 -13.34
C ASP A 344 -17.81 35.37 -14.47
N GLN A 345 -18.40 35.26 -15.66
CA GLN A 345 -18.41 36.32 -16.64
C GLN A 345 -19.13 37.48 -15.98
N GLY A 346 -18.46 38.13 -15.02
CA GLY A 346 -18.77 39.47 -14.57
C GLY A 346 -18.45 40.38 -15.72
N GLY A 347 -19.41 40.51 -16.64
CA GLY A 347 -19.41 41.52 -17.66
C GLY A 347 -19.17 42.86 -16.98
N CYS A 348 -18.08 43.52 -17.38
CA CYS A 348 -17.88 44.93 -17.12
C CYS A 348 -18.98 45.68 -17.87
N SER A 349 -20.11 45.94 -17.21
CA SER A 349 -21.05 46.96 -17.64
C SER A 349 -20.63 48.28 -17.01
N ILE A 350 -19.86 49.05 -17.77
CA ILE A 350 -19.75 50.50 -17.54
C ILE A 350 -21.10 51.10 -17.94
N MET A 351 -21.75 51.79 -17.01
CA MET A 351 -22.69 52.87 -17.32
C MET A 351 -22.35 54.06 -16.43
#